data_AF-A0A6M4PGI0-F1
#
_entry.id   AF-A0A6M4PGI0-F1
#
_cell.length_a   1.000
_cell.length_b   1.000
_cell.length_c   1.000
_cell.angle_alpha   90.00
_cell.angle_beta   90.00
_cell.angle_gamma   90.00
#
_symmetry.space_group_name_H-M   'P 1'
#
loop_
_entity.id
_entity.type
_entity.pdbx_description
1 polymer ?
#
loop_
_entity_poly.entity_id
_entity_poly.type
_entity_poly.pdbx_seq_one_letter_code
_entity_poly.pdbx_strand_id
1 'polypeptide(L)'
;MTGVPASAAGGSSGAQGSAAAADGGNPSEVSGSVSGPATAPESGRSPRGAKIAAAAVNQASVWNVANLLTMLRLVLVPGFVALMLADGGYDPAWRSLAWAAFAIAMITDLFDGHLARTYNLVTDFGKIADPIADKAIMGAALICLSALGDLPWWVTAVILGRELGITLLRFLVIRYGVIPASRGGKLKTLTQGVAVGMYVLALTGWLASLRFWVMAAAVVLTVVTGLDYVRQAIVLRRRGIAERAAALEEKEA
;
A
#
# COMPACT_ATOMS: atom_id res chain seq x y z
N MET A 1 -44.94 -50.65 -0.95
CA MET A 1 -44.67 -52.09 -1.17
C MET A 1 -43.31 -52.21 -1.85
N THR A 2 -42.42 -53.03 -1.27
CA THR A 2 -41.47 -53.96 -1.93
C THR A 2 -40.59 -53.47 -3.11
N GLY A 3 -39.26 -53.61 -3.10
CA GLY A 3 -38.36 -54.17 -2.07
C GLY A 3 -36.88 -54.20 -2.46
N VAL A 4 -36.02 -54.27 -1.44
CA VAL A 4 -34.57 -54.62 -1.40
C VAL A 4 -34.47 -56.19 -1.39
N PRO A 5 -33.34 -56.96 -1.56
CA PRO A 5 -31.88 -56.71 -1.45
C PRO A 5 -31.08 -57.15 -2.72
N ALA A 6 -29.78 -57.48 -2.80
CA ALA A 6 -28.65 -57.74 -1.87
C ALA A 6 -27.28 -57.61 -2.63
N SER A 7 -26.05 -57.84 -2.13
CA SER A 7 -25.46 -58.05 -0.78
C SER A 7 -23.92 -57.92 -0.80
N ALA A 8 -23.30 -57.40 0.27
CA ALA A 8 -21.97 -57.73 0.86
C ALA A 8 -20.68 -57.78 -0.02
N ALA A 9 -19.42 -57.76 0.48
CA ALA A 9 -18.80 -57.69 1.83
C ALA A 9 -17.42 -56.96 1.68
N GLY A 10 -16.63 -56.58 2.70
CA GLY A 10 -16.69 -56.61 4.17
C GLY A 10 -15.47 -55.83 4.73
N GLY A 11 -15.53 -55.16 5.89
CA GLY A 11 -14.93 -55.61 7.19
C GLY A 11 -13.50 -55.06 7.40
N SER A 12 -12.95 -54.77 8.60
CA SER A 12 -13.41 -54.65 10.00
C SER A 12 -12.31 -53.91 10.79
N SER A 13 -12.56 -52.83 11.53
CA SER A 13 -12.90 -52.75 12.99
C SER A 13 -11.81 -53.17 14.01
N GLY A 14 -11.53 -52.26 14.96
CA GLY A 14 -10.78 -52.40 16.23
C GLY A 14 -10.40 -51.01 16.75
N ALA A 15 -10.99 -50.42 17.81
CA ALA A 15 -11.03 -50.79 19.25
C ALA A 15 -9.64 -50.88 19.92
N GLN A 16 -9.36 -50.45 21.15
CA GLN A 16 -9.82 -49.43 22.13
C GLN A 16 -9.04 -49.73 23.44
N GLY A 17 -8.62 -48.73 24.22
CA GLY A 17 -8.10 -48.88 25.60
C GLY A 17 -6.64 -49.39 25.75
N SER A 18 -6.01 -49.39 26.94
CA SER A 18 -6.22 -48.61 28.18
C SER A 18 -5.03 -48.80 29.16
N ALA A 19 -4.77 -47.80 30.00
CA ALA A 19 -4.18 -47.87 31.36
C ALA A 19 -2.72 -48.33 31.67
N ALA A 20 -2.14 -47.65 32.68
CA ALA A 20 -1.25 -48.13 33.75
C ALA A 20 0.19 -48.60 33.41
N ALA A 21 1.18 -48.59 34.32
CA ALA A 21 1.45 -47.82 35.56
C ALA A 21 2.87 -48.20 36.08
N ALA A 22 3.38 -47.49 37.10
CA ALA A 22 4.49 -47.90 37.99
C ALA A 22 5.90 -48.03 37.35
N ASP A 23 7.03 -47.98 38.08
CA ASP A 23 7.42 -47.42 39.41
C ASP A 23 8.96 -47.57 39.51
N GLY A 24 9.62 -46.89 40.46
CA GLY A 24 10.93 -47.32 40.97
C GLY A 24 12.05 -46.28 41.05
N GLY A 25 12.38 -45.87 42.28
CA GLY A 25 13.79 -45.89 42.73
C GLY A 25 14.62 -44.60 42.65
N ASN A 26 14.43 -43.70 43.62
CA ASN A 26 15.52 -42.90 44.23
C ASN A 26 16.34 -43.83 45.20
N PRO A 27 17.40 -43.44 45.97
CA PRO A 27 17.93 -42.08 46.24
C PRO A 27 19.48 -41.92 46.41
N SER A 28 19.89 -40.71 46.84
CA SER A 28 21.03 -40.40 47.77
C SER A 28 22.49 -40.62 47.31
N GLU A 29 23.52 -39.86 47.73
CA GLU A 29 23.67 -38.59 48.48
C GLU A 29 25.16 -38.10 48.37
N VAL A 30 25.54 -37.07 49.16
CA VAL A 30 26.91 -36.75 49.65
C VAL A 30 27.78 -35.75 48.86
N SER A 31 27.65 -34.48 49.28
CA SER A 31 28.69 -33.59 49.85
C SER A 31 30.11 -33.48 49.25
N GLY A 32 30.58 -32.23 49.08
CA GLY A 32 32.00 -31.89 48.91
C GLY A 32 32.21 -30.37 48.71
N SER A 33 32.86 -29.70 49.66
CA SER A 33 33.11 -28.25 49.64
C SER A 33 34.61 -27.90 49.65
N VAL A 34 34.91 -26.62 49.37
CA VAL A 34 36.13 -25.82 49.73
C VAL A 34 37.11 -25.41 48.60
N SER A 35 37.18 -24.08 48.41
CA SER A 35 38.29 -23.20 47.93
C SER A 35 38.81 -23.19 46.47
N GLY A 36 39.07 -21.96 45.96
CA GLY A 36 39.57 -21.63 44.61
C GLY A 36 41.11 -21.49 44.52
N PRO A 37 41.72 -20.57 43.69
CA PRO A 37 41.18 -19.30 43.18
C PRO A 37 41.30 -19.05 41.64
N ALA A 38 40.90 -17.84 41.23
CA ALA A 38 40.69 -17.33 39.88
C ALA A 38 41.85 -17.39 38.86
N THR A 39 41.52 -17.50 37.57
CA THR A 39 42.22 -16.84 36.45
C THR A 39 41.26 -16.48 35.29
N ALA A 40 41.51 -15.31 34.68
CA ALA A 40 41.00 -14.78 33.39
C ALA A 40 39.47 -14.53 33.20
N PRO A 41 39.04 -13.31 32.81
CA PRO A 41 37.67 -13.05 32.37
C PRO A 41 37.46 -13.43 30.90
N GLU A 42 36.37 -14.13 30.59
CA GLU A 42 35.87 -14.17 29.21
C GLU A 42 35.54 -12.75 28.74
N SER A 43 36.04 -12.39 27.55
CA SER A 43 35.73 -11.11 26.92
C SER A 43 34.27 -11.08 26.46
N GLY A 44 33.38 -10.67 27.36
CA GLY A 44 31.96 -10.50 27.08
C GLY A 44 31.74 -9.51 25.94
N ARG A 45 31.56 -10.02 24.71
CA ARG A 45 31.16 -9.22 23.54
C ARG A 45 29.86 -8.49 23.87
N SER A 46 29.96 -7.17 24.02
CA SER A 46 28.82 -6.34 24.42
C SER A 46 27.62 -6.57 23.48
N PRO A 47 26.41 -6.82 24.01
CA PRO A 47 25.20 -7.01 23.18
C PRO A 47 24.81 -5.76 22.37
N ARG A 48 25.49 -4.62 22.57
CA ARG A 48 25.39 -3.46 21.66
C ARG A 48 25.97 -3.74 20.28
N GLY A 49 27.07 -4.48 20.16
CA GLY A 49 27.69 -4.82 18.87
C GLY A 49 26.76 -5.68 18.00
N ALA A 50 26.12 -6.69 18.61
CA ALA A 50 25.13 -7.54 17.95
C ALA A 50 23.90 -6.73 17.48
N LYS A 51 23.42 -5.75 18.26
CA LYS A 51 22.30 -4.88 17.86
C LYS A 51 22.66 -3.92 16.72
N ILE A 52 23.89 -3.39 16.70
CA ILE A 52 24.36 -2.53 15.59
C ILE A 52 24.55 -3.35 14.31
N ALA A 53 25.12 -4.56 14.40
CA ALA A 53 25.22 -5.48 13.27
C ALA A 53 23.84 -5.91 12.75
N ALA A 54 22.89 -6.27 13.62
CA ALA A 54 21.52 -6.61 13.23
C ALA A 54 20.76 -5.44 12.60
N ALA A 55 21.02 -4.19 13.03
CA ALA A 55 20.47 -2.99 12.41
C ALA A 55 21.07 -2.69 11.03
N ALA A 56 22.34 -3.06 10.78
CA ALA A 56 22.98 -2.89 9.49
C ALA A 56 22.51 -3.91 8.43
N VAL A 57 22.14 -5.13 8.85
CA VAL A 57 21.73 -6.22 7.95
C VAL A 57 20.34 -6.02 7.32
N ASN A 58 19.52 -5.10 7.85
CA ASN A 58 18.12 -4.90 7.42
C ASN A 58 17.87 -3.58 6.66
N GLN A 59 18.93 -2.91 6.18
CA GLN A 59 18.75 -1.82 5.23
C GLN A 59 18.54 -2.40 3.82
N ALA A 60 17.29 -2.40 3.36
CA ALA A 60 16.97 -2.76 1.99
C ALA A 60 17.80 -1.89 1.02
N SER A 61 18.53 -2.53 0.12
CA SER A 61 19.35 -1.86 -0.90
C SER A 61 18.52 -0.83 -1.68
N VAL A 62 19.12 0.33 -2.00
CA VAL A 62 18.51 1.31 -2.93
C VAL A 62 18.24 0.65 -4.29
N TRP A 63 19.04 -0.34 -4.68
CA TRP A 63 18.80 -1.25 -5.80
C TRP A 63 17.94 -2.43 -5.36
N ASN A 64 16.67 -2.16 -5.04
CA ASN A 64 15.65 -3.17 -4.87
C ASN A 64 14.57 -3.04 -5.95
N VAL A 65 13.81 -4.11 -6.17
CA VAL A 65 12.81 -4.18 -7.25
C VAL A 65 11.77 -3.08 -7.15
N ALA A 66 11.26 -2.77 -5.95
CA ALA A 66 10.26 -1.71 -5.80
C ALA A 66 10.81 -0.34 -6.22
N ASN A 67 12.02 0.01 -5.78
CA ASN A 67 12.63 1.29 -6.15
C ASN A 67 12.94 1.39 -7.66
N LEU A 68 13.35 0.30 -8.30
CA LEU A 68 13.53 0.27 -9.76
C LEU A 68 12.20 0.53 -10.50
N LEU A 69 11.09 0.01 -9.99
CA LEU A 69 9.75 0.25 -10.53
C LEU A 69 9.29 1.70 -10.32
N THR A 70 9.58 2.31 -9.16
CA THR A 70 9.33 3.75 -8.93
C THR A 70 10.16 4.63 -9.87
N MET A 71 11.46 4.33 -10.06
CA MET A 71 12.31 5.05 -11.02
C MET A 71 11.80 4.89 -12.45
N LEU A 72 11.40 3.68 -12.86
CA LEU A 72 10.80 3.43 -14.17
C LEU A 72 9.52 4.26 -14.36
N ARG A 73 8.63 4.33 -13.35
CA ARG A 73 7.43 5.20 -13.39
C ARG A 73 7.84 6.66 -13.59
N LEU A 74 8.85 7.13 -12.88
CA LEU A 74 9.34 8.51 -13.00
C LEU A 74 9.84 8.85 -14.42
N VAL A 75 10.48 7.90 -15.11
CA VAL A 75 10.92 8.02 -16.51
C VAL A 75 9.78 7.85 -17.50
N LEU A 76 8.78 7.02 -17.20
CA LEU A 76 7.57 6.86 -18.02
C LEU A 76 6.71 8.12 -18.06
N VAL A 77 6.77 9.01 -17.05
CA VAL A 77 6.01 10.28 -17.04
C VAL A 77 6.39 11.22 -18.19
N PRO A 78 7.65 11.66 -18.38
CA PRO A 78 8.02 12.50 -19.53
C PRO A 78 7.87 11.76 -20.86
N GLY A 79 8.11 10.43 -20.89
CA GLY A 79 7.86 9.61 -22.07
C GLY A 79 6.38 9.62 -22.48
N PHE A 80 5.47 9.44 -21.52
CA PHE A 80 4.03 9.55 -21.72
C PHE A 80 3.62 10.94 -22.24
N VAL A 81 4.16 12.03 -21.66
CA VAL A 81 3.86 13.40 -22.12
C VAL A 81 4.33 13.60 -23.57
N ALA A 82 5.53 13.14 -23.91
CA ALA A 82 6.04 13.21 -25.28
C ALA A 82 5.17 12.42 -26.26
N LEU A 83 4.73 11.21 -25.91
CA LEU A 83 3.81 10.40 -26.73
C LEU A 83 2.42 11.05 -26.87
N MET A 84 1.91 11.69 -25.83
CA MET A 84 0.59 12.35 -25.87
C MET A 84 0.60 13.65 -26.69
N LEU A 85 1.74 14.34 -26.79
CA LEU A 85 1.88 15.58 -27.55
C LEU A 85 2.50 15.36 -28.95
N ALA A 86 2.91 14.13 -29.27
CA ALA A 86 3.44 13.77 -30.58
C ALA A 86 2.39 13.99 -31.69
N ASP A 87 2.84 14.54 -32.82
CA ASP A 87 2.03 14.82 -34.01
C ASP A 87 0.70 15.55 -33.71
N GLY A 88 0.78 16.56 -32.82
CA GLY A 88 -0.39 17.36 -32.40
C GLY A 88 -1.33 16.64 -31.42
N GLY A 89 -1.02 15.43 -30.98
CA GLY A 89 -1.73 14.69 -29.92
C GLY A 89 -3.03 14.00 -30.34
N TYR A 90 -3.29 13.90 -31.65
CA TYR A 90 -4.51 13.29 -32.20
C TYR A 90 -4.27 12.07 -33.10
N ASP A 91 -3.01 11.78 -33.45
CA ASP A 91 -2.67 10.55 -34.18
C ASP A 91 -3.03 9.29 -33.34
N PRO A 92 -3.78 8.32 -33.90
CA PRO A 92 -4.20 7.13 -33.16
C PRO A 92 -3.05 6.21 -32.71
N ALA A 93 -1.95 6.13 -33.47
CA ALA A 93 -0.80 5.30 -33.12
C ALA A 93 -0.06 5.89 -31.91
N TRP A 94 0.26 7.19 -31.93
CA TRP A 94 0.86 7.89 -30.80
C TRP A 94 -0.02 7.82 -29.54
N ARG A 95 -1.34 8.01 -29.67
CA ARG A 95 -2.28 7.84 -28.55
C ARG A 95 -2.37 6.41 -28.03
N SER A 96 -2.20 5.39 -28.89
CA SER A 96 -2.13 3.99 -28.45
C SER A 96 -0.86 3.68 -27.65
N LEU A 97 0.28 4.26 -28.03
CA LEU A 97 1.54 4.14 -27.30
C LEU A 97 1.50 4.91 -25.97
N ALA A 98 0.93 6.12 -25.96
CA ALA A 98 0.69 6.89 -24.73
C ALA A 98 -0.24 6.11 -23.78
N TRP A 99 -1.29 5.48 -24.29
CA TRP A 99 -2.17 4.62 -23.49
C TRP A 99 -1.43 3.41 -22.91
N ALA A 100 -0.60 2.73 -23.71
CA ALA A 100 0.20 1.60 -23.23
C ALA A 100 1.19 2.03 -22.12
N ALA A 101 1.90 3.15 -22.29
CA ALA A 101 2.79 3.70 -21.28
C ALA A 101 2.05 4.06 -19.97
N PHE A 102 0.88 4.70 -20.08
CA PHE A 102 0.00 5.01 -18.95
C PHE A 102 -0.49 3.73 -18.24
N ALA A 103 -0.97 2.75 -19.00
CA ALA A 103 -1.46 1.49 -18.46
C ALA A 103 -0.35 0.71 -17.73
N ILE A 104 0.84 0.61 -18.31
CA ILE A 104 2.02 -0.01 -17.68
C ILE A 104 2.34 0.72 -16.37
N ALA A 105 2.48 2.04 -16.39
CA ALA A 105 2.80 2.84 -15.21
C ALA A 105 1.78 2.66 -14.06
N MET A 106 0.48 2.63 -14.39
CA MET A 106 -0.64 2.42 -13.45
C MET A 106 -0.73 0.97 -12.93
N ILE A 107 -0.38 -0.02 -13.74
CA ILE A 107 -0.39 -1.43 -13.35
C ILE A 107 0.80 -1.72 -12.43
N THR A 108 1.98 -1.18 -12.76
CA THR A 108 3.19 -1.30 -11.94
C THR A 108 3.00 -0.69 -10.54
N ASP A 109 2.26 0.42 -10.42
CA ASP A 109 1.86 1.10 -9.15
C ASP A 109 1.00 0.23 -8.22
N LEU A 110 0.24 -0.70 -8.80
CA LEU A 110 -0.54 -1.65 -8.00
C LEU A 110 0.32 -2.82 -7.49
N PHE A 111 1.37 -3.19 -8.24
CA PHE A 111 2.24 -4.31 -7.93
C PHE A 111 3.39 -3.95 -7.00
N ASP A 112 4.05 -2.80 -7.15
CA ASP A 112 5.14 -2.37 -6.26
C ASP A 112 4.64 -2.09 -4.83
N GLY A 113 3.48 -1.44 -4.67
CA GLY A 113 2.81 -1.24 -3.38
C GLY A 113 2.35 -2.53 -2.70
N HIS A 114 2.26 -3.64 -3.44
CA HIS A 114 2.09 -4.98 -2.87
C HIS A 114 3.45 -5.61 -2.51
N LEU A 115 4.41 -5.62 -3.44
CA LEU A 115 5.76 -6.17 -3.23
C LEU A 115 6.49 -5.51 -2.05
N ALA A 116 6.52 -4.18 -1.97
CA ALA A 116 7.20 -3.45 -0.90
C ALA A 116 6.66 -3.81 0.50
N ARG A 117 5.36 -4.09 0.61
CA ARG A 117 4.71 -4.52 1.86
C ARG A 117 4.97 -5.99 2.19
N THR A 118 4.98 -6.86 1.19
CA THR A 118 5.20 -8.31 1.39
C THR A 118 6.67 -8.63 1.69
N TYR A 119 7.61 -7.90 1.11
CA TYR A 119 9.05 -8.15 1.26
C TYR A 119 9.78 -7.15 2.20
N ASN A 120 9.06 -6.21 2.82
CA ASN A 120 9.59 -5.18 3.73
C ASN A 120 10.73 -4.32 3.13
N LEU A 121 10.73 -4.12 1.80
CA LEU A 121 11.78 -3.44 1.03
C LEU A 121 11.67 -1.91 1.08
N VAL A 122 11.42 -1.35 2.26
CA VAL A 122 11.13 0.08 2.43
C VAL A 122 12.44 0.87 2.58
N THR A 123 12.75 1.72 1.61
CA THR A 123 13.91 2.63 1.63
C THR A 123 13.50 4.08 1.89
N ASP A 124 14.40 4.90 2.43
CA ASP A 124 14.10 6.32 2.66
C ASP A 124 13.91 7.13 1.37
N PHE A 125 14.55 6.72 0.28
CA PHE A 125 14.29 7.28 -1.05
C PHE A 125 12.87 6.92 -1.53
N GLY A 126 12.46 5.66 -1.46
CA GLY A 126 11.11 5.22 -1.86
C GLY A 126 10.00 5.97 -1.10
N LYS A 127 10.15 6.14 0.22
CA LYS A 127 9.21 6.93 1.05
C LYS A 127 8.93 8.35 0.53
N ILE A 128 9.88 8.96 -0.20
CA ILE A 128 9.78 10.31 -0.77
C ILE A 128 9.40 10.25 -2.26
N ALA A 129 9.94 9.29 -3.01
CA ALA A 129 9.72 9.14 -4.44
C ALA A 129 8.33 8.59 -4.78
N ASP A 130 7.82 7.60 -4.03
CA ASP A 130 6.54 6.94 -4.33
C ASP A 130 5.38 7.97 -4.32
N PRO A 131 5.17 8.82 -3.28
CA PRO A 131 4.07 9.80 -3.29
C PRO A 131 4.11 10.82 -4.44
N ILE A 132 5.29 11.04 -5.03
CA ILE A 132 5.48 11.89 -6.21
C ILE A 132 5.14 11.09 -7.47
N ALA A 133 5.71 9.90 -7.64
CA ALA A 133 5.52 9.04 -8.80
C ALA A 133 4.05 8.58 -8.96
N ASP A 134 3.39 8.17 -7.87
CA ASP A 134 1.97 7.80 -7.78
C ASP A 134 1.03 8.89 -8.35
N LYS A 135 1.44 10.16 -8.25
CA LYS A 135 0.64 11.32 -8.70
C LYS A 135 1.13 11.91 -10.01
N ALA A 136 2.40 11.72 -10.36
CA ALA A 136 2.99 12.30 -11.55
C ALA A 136 2.33 11.78 -12.85
N ILE A 137 2.11 10.47 -12.99
CA ILE A 137 1.54 9.91 -14.23
C ILE A 137 0.07 10.31 -14.43
N MET A 138 -0.73 10.21 -13.36
CA MET A 138 -2.14 10.64 -13.37
C MET A 138 -2.26 12.16 -13.57
N GLY A 139 -1.34 12.93 -12.98
CA GLY A 139 -1.25 14.38 -13.11
C GLY A 139 -0.93 14.81 -14.53
N ALA A 140 0.13 14.25 -15.10
CA ALA A 140 0.53 14.48 -16.48
C ALA A 140 -0.60 14.15 -17.47
N ALA A 141 -1.28 13.01 -17.30
CA ALA A 141 -2.39 12.62 -18.17
C ALA A 141 -3.56 13.62 -18.15
N LEU A 142 -4.00 14.07 -16.96
CA LEU A 142 -5.07 15.06 -16.84
C LEU A 142 -4.67 16.43 -17.42
N ILE A 143 -3.42 16.85 -17.22
CA ILE A 143 -2.88 18.10 -17.78
C ILE A 143 -2.81 18.02 -19.31
N CYS A 144 -2.23 16.96 -19.88
CA CYS A 144 -2.15 16.78 -21.34
C CYS A 144 -3.54 16.75 -21.99
N LEU A 145 -4.49 16.01 -21.41
CA LEU A 145 -5.88 15.98 -21.89
C LEU A 145 -6.56 17.36 -21.83
N SER A 146 -6.22 18.20 -20.86
CA SER A 146 -6.79 19.55 -20.76
C SER A 146 -6.09 20.55 -21.71
N ALA A 147 -4.79 20.37 -21.93
CA ALA A 147 -4.00 21.18 -22.85
C ALA A 147 -4.36 20.92 -24.33
N LEU A 148 -4.68 19.66 -24.68
CA LEU A 148 -5.19 19.31 -26.01
C LEU A 148 -6.66 19.73 -26.19
N GLY A 149 -7.42 19.88 -25.10
CA GLY A 149 -8.84 20.27 -25.13
C GLY A 149 -9.83 19.10 -25.03
N ASP A 150 -9.34 17.87 -24.82
CA ASP A 150 -10.17 16.69 -24.56
C ASP A 150 -10.92 16.78 -23.22
N LEU A 151 -10.37 17.49 -22.22
CA LEU A 151 -11.00 17.72 -20.92
C LEU A 151 -11.10 19.22 -20.59
N PRO A 152 -12.21 19.68 -19.98
CA PRO A 152 -12.30 21.03 -19.47
C PRO A 152 -11.46 21.19 -18.20
N TRP A 153 -10.67 22.27 -18.12
CA TRP A 153 -9.70 22.52 -17.04
C TRP A 153 -10.27 22.43 -15.61
N TRP A 154 -11.56 22.70 -15.40
CA TRP A 154 -12.18 22.57 -14.08
C TRP A 154 -12.19 21.11 -13.57
N VAL A 155 -12.33 20.10 -14.44
CA VAL A 155 -12.27 18.68 -14.06
C VAL A 155 -10.88 18.36 -13.52
N THR A 156 -9.85 18.77 -14.26
CA THR A 156 -8.45 18.59 -13.88
C THR A 156 -8.11 19.35 -12.59
N ALA A 157 -8.56 20.59 -12.44
CA ALA A 157 -8.37 21.36 -11.21
C ALA A 157 -9.03 20.68 -9.99
N VAL A 158 -10.25 20.16 -10.13
CA VAL A 158 -10.96 19.42 -9.06
C VAL A 158 -10.22 18.13 -8.69
N ILE A 159 -9.80 17.34 -9.68
CA ILE A 159 -9.12 16.06 -9.44
C ILE A 159 -7.75 16.28 -8.81
N LEU A 160 -6.88 17.11 -9.43
CA LEU A 160 -5.53 17.38 -8.94
C LEU A 160 -5.55 18.12 -7.59
N GLY A 161 -6.41 19.14 -7.46
CA GLY A 161 -6.57 19.88 -6.21
C GLY A 161 -6.99 18.97 -5.05
N ARG A 162 -7.87 17.99 -5.29
CA ARG A 162 -8.24 16.98 -4.28
C ARG A 162 -7.13 15.96 -4.03
N GLU A 163 -6.36 15.53 -5.03
CA GLU A 163 -5.23 14.61 -4.82
C GLU A 163 -4.14 15.24 -3.95
N LEU A 164 -3.70 16.45 -4.31
CA LEU A 164 -2.68 17.19 -3.56
C LEU A 164 -3.22 17.65 -2.19
N GLY A 165 -4.45 18.15 -2.16
CA GLY A 165 -5.09 18.65 -0.93
C GLY A 165 -5.30 17.58 0.14
N ILE A 166 -5.76 16.37 -0.22
CA ILE A 166 -5.90 15.27 0.74
C ILE A 166 -4.54 14.72 1.18
N THR A 167 -3.53 14.75 0.29
CA THR A 167 -2.15 14.38 0.62
C THR A 167 -1.57 15.34 1.66
N LEU A 168 -1.63 16.66 1.43
CA LEU A 168 -1.20 17.68 2.38
C LEU A 168 -1.99 17.61 3.69
N LEU A 169 -3.31 17.44 3.63
CA LEU A 169 -4.17 17.32 4.82
C LEU A 169 -3.73 16.14 5.71
N ARG A 170 -3.41 14.98 5.11
CA ARG A 170 -2.89 13.81 5.83
C ARG A 170 -1.57 14.13 6.55
N PHE A 171 -0.65 14.84 5.90
CA PHE A 171 0.59 15.29 6.54
C PHE A 171 0.33 16.26 7.71
N LEU A 172 -0.60 17.21 7.55
CA LEU A 172 -0.91 18.19 8.61
C LEU A 172 -1.58 17.57 9.84
N VAL A 173 -2.39 16.52 9.67
CA VAL A 173 -3.10 15.89 10.80
C VAL A 173 -2.34 14.75 11.48
N ILE A 174 -1.22 14.26 10.92
CA ILE A 174 -0.50 13.09 11.45
C ILE A 174 -0.09 13.26 12.94
N ARG A 175 0.18 14.50 13.36
CA ARG A 175 0.48 14.91 14.76
C ARG A 175 -0.69 14.83 15.75
N TYR A 176 -1.89 14.52 15.26
CA TYR A 176 -3.13 14.32 16.04
C TYR A 176 -3.69 12.89 15.87
N GLY A 177 -3.04 12.03 15.08
CA GLY A 177 -3.45 10.65 14.84
C GLY A 177 -3.44 10.26 13.36
N VAL A 178 -3.69 8.98 13.08
CA VAL A 178 -3.67 8.42 11.72
C VAL A 178 -5.10 8.31 11.18
N ILE A 179 -5.41 8.97 10.06
CA ILE A 179 -6.69 8.78 9.37
C ILE A 179 -6.68 7.43 8.64
N PRO A 180 -7.59 6.49 8.96
CA PRO A 180 -7.66 5.19 8.33
C PRO A 180 -8.01 5.29 6.84
N ALA A 181 -7.52 4.34 6.04
CA ALA A 181 -7.76 4.35 4.59
C ALA A 181 -9.22 3.96 4.27
N SER A 182 -10.00 4.90 3.74
CA SER A 182 -11.38 4.65 3.35
C SER A 182 -11.48 3.69 2.14
N ARG A 183 -12.45 2.76 2.16
CA ARG A 183 -12.70 1.83 1.04
C ARG A 183 -13.00 2.56 -0.28
N GLY A 184 -13.65 3.72 -0.21
CA GLY A 184 -13.95 4.57 -1.37
C GLY A 184 -12.70 5.05 -2.12
N GLY A 185 -11.53 5.12 -1.48
CA GLY A 185 -10.27 5.45 -2.15
C GLY A 185 -9.89 4.46 -3.24
N LYS A 186 -10.10 3.14 -3.02
CA LYS A 186 -9.78 2.11 -4.01
C LYS A 186 -10.66 2.22 -5.26
N LEU A 187 -11.98 2.36 -5.05
CA LEU A 187 -12.93 2.52 -6.16
C LEU A 187 -12.62 3.79 -6.95
N LYS A 188 -12.34 4.91 -6.25
CA LYS A 188 -11.95 6.17 -6.87
C LYS A 188 -10.73 6.00 -7.80
N THR A 189 -9.64 5.40 -7.32
CA THR A 189 -8.43 5.20 -8.15
C THR A 189 -8.72 4.34 -9.38
N LEU A 190 -9.49 3.26 -9.24
CA LEU A 190 -9.89 2.41 -10.37
C LEU A 190 -10.74 3.17 -11.39
N THR A 191 -11.83 3.81 -10.95
CA THR A 191 -12.73 4.56 -11.85
C THR A 191 -12.01 5.71 -12.53
N GLN A 192 -11.13 6.44 -11.82
CA GLN A 192 -10.36 7.54 -12.39
C GLN A 192 -9.29 7.04 -13.37
N GLY A 193 -8.58 5.94 -13.06
CA GLY A 193 -7.61 5.34 -13.98
C GLY A 193 -8.26 4.82 -15.27
N VAL A 194 -9.42 4.18 -15.16
CA VAL A 194 -10.22 3.76 -16.34
C VAL A 194 -10.72 4.99 -17.11
N ALA A 195 -11.26 6.02 -16.44
CA ALA A 195 -11.71 7.25 -17.08
C ALA A 195 -10.57 7.91 -17.89
N VAL A 196 -9.42 8.14 -17.26
CA VAL A 196 -8.26 8.76 -17.91
C VAL A 196 -7.73 7.88 -19.04
N GLY A 197 -7.62 6.57 -18.84
CA GLY A 197 -7.25 5.63 -19.91
C GLY A 197 -8.18 5.68 -21.11
N MET A 198 -9.50 5.73 -20.89
CA MET A 198 -10.48 5.89 -21.98
C MET A 198 -10.38 7.25 -22.70
N TYR A 199 -9.86 8.28 -22.04
CA TYR A 199 -9.61 9.58 -22.67
C TYR A 199 -8.27 9.62 -23.41
N VAL A 200 -7.22 8.95 -22.93
CA VAL A 200 -5.93 8.87 -23.63
C VAL A 200 -6.07 8.10 -24.94
N LEU A 201 -6.77 6.96 -24.93
CA LEU A 201 -6.97 6.14 -26.13
C LEU A 201 -7.91 6.81 -27.15
N ALA A 202 -7.60 6.68 -28.44
CA ALA A 202 -8.42 7.19 -29.54
C ALA A 202 -9.71 6.34 -29.73
N LEU A 203 -10.68 6.50 -28.82
CA LEU A 203 -11.94 5.78 -28.84
C LEU A 203 -12.96 6.36 -29.83
N THR A 204 -13.69 5.48 -30.51
CA THR A 204 -14.79 5.82 -31.44
C THR A 204 -16.10 5.15 -31.01
N GLY A 205 -17.23 5.59 -31.60
CA GLY A 205 -18.55 5.01 -31.34
C GLY A 205 -19.03 5.13 -29.90
N TRP A 206 -19.71 4.11 -29.38
CA TRP A 206 -20.33 4.14 -28.05
C TRP A 206 -19.32 4.25 -26.90
N LEU A 207 -18.08 3.77 -27.09
CA LEU A 207 -17.00 3.95 -26.12
C LEU A 207 -16.63 5.43 -25.93
N ALA A 208 -16.67 6.22 -27.01
CA ALA A 208 -16.39 7.66 -26.99
C ALA A 208 -17.46 8.47 -26.24
N SER A 209 -18.68 7.94 -26.11
CA SER A 209 -19.74 8.47 -25.24
C SER A 209 -19.60 7.96 -23.80
N LEU A 210 -19.24 6.68 -23.62
CA LEU A 210 -19.09 6.09 -22.30
C LEU A 210 -17.98 6.75 -21.48
N ARG A 211 -16.85 7.15 -22.10
CA ARG A 211 -15.73 7.81 -21.40
C ARG A 211 -16.22 9.01 -20.56
N PHE A 212 -17.15 9.81 -21.08
CA PHE A 212 -17.70 10.98 -20.39
C PHE A 212 -18.41 10.59 -19.09
N TRP A 213 -19.27 9.57 -19.14
CA TRP A 213 -19.98 9.06 -17.97
C TRP A 213 -19.04 8.45 -16.93
N VAL A 214 -18.00 7.74 -17.36
CA VAL A 214 -16.97 7.19 -16.46
C VAL A 214 -16.14 8.32 -15.82
N MET A 215 -15.82 9.38 -16.56
CA MET A 215 -15.16 10.58 -16.02
C MET A 215 -16.06 11.35 -15.05
N ALA A 216 -17.35 11.51 -15.36
CA ALA A 216 -18.32 12.12 -14.44
C ALA A 216 -18.42 11.33 -13.12
N ALA A 217 -18.47 10.00 -13.20
CA ALA A 217 -18.42 9.12 -12.02
C ALA A 217 -17.09 9.28 -11.23
N ALA A 218 -15.95 9.38 -11.93
CA ALA A 218 -14.66 9.64 -11.30
C ALA A 218 -14.62 10.99 -10.56
N VAL A 219 -15.20 12.05 -11.13
CA VAL A 219 -15.32 13.38 -10.49
C VAL A 219 -16.23 13.32 -9.27
N VAL A 220 -17.41 12.69 -9.37
CA VAL A 220 -18.33 12.53 -8.22
C VAL A 220 -17.65 11.76 -7.09
N LEU A 221 -17.00 10.63 -7.37
CA LEU A 221 -16.24 9.87 -6.37
C LEU A 221 -15.07 10.67 -5.80
N THR A 222 -14.40 11.50 -6.61
CA THR A 222 -13.32 12.40 -6.18
C THR A 222 -13.82 13.40 -5.14
N VAL A 223 -14.95 14.06 -5.41
CA VAL A 223 -15.56 15.06 -4.53
C VAL A 223 -16.09 14.41 -3.26
N VAL A 224 -16.93 13.37 -3.36
CA VAL A 224 -17.52 12.68 -2.19
C VAL A 224 -16.44 12.17 -1.26
N THR A 225 -15.45 11.42 -1.78
CA THR A 225 -14.35 10.92 -0.94
C THR A 225 -13.48 12.06 -0.39
N GLY A 226 -13.34 13.18 -1.11
CA GLY A 226 -12.63 14.37 -0.62
C GLY A 226 -13.32 14.97 0.60
N LEU A 227 -14.64 15.16 0.54
CA LEU A 227 -15.45 15.67 1.65
C LEU A 227 -15.41 14.74 2.87
N ASP A 228 -15.48 13.42 2.66
CA ASP A 228 -15.35 12.42 3.74
C ASP A 228 -14.00 12.53 4.46
N TYR A 229 -12.90 12.69 3.72
CA TYR A 229 -11.57 12.88 4.30
C TYR A 229 -11.45 14.19 5.08
N VAL A 230 -12.00 15.30 4.56
CA VAL A 230 -12.02 16.60 5.25
C VAL A 230 -12.82 16.50 6.56
N ARG A 231 -13.98 15.85 6.55
CA ARG A 231 -14.79 15.62 7.77
C ARG A 231 -14.00 14.82 8.82
N GLN A 232 -13.34 13.74 8.42
CA GLN A 232 -12.52 12.92 9.32
C GLN A 232 -11.35 13.72 9.92
N ALA A 233 -10.66 14.51 9.10
CA ALA A 233 -9.56 15.37 9.54
C ALA A 233 -9.99 16.44 10.57
N ILE A 234 -11.16 17.07 10.36
CA ILE A 234 -11.70 18.05 11.31
C ILE A 234 -12.05 17.39 12.65
N VAL A 235 -12.69 16.21 12.63
CA VAL A 235 -13.03 15.46 13.86
C VAL A 235 -11.77 15.05 14.61
N LEU A 236 -10.75 14.54 13.92
CA LEU A 236 -9.48 14.13 14.52
C LEU A 236 -8.74 15.31 15.15
N ARG A 237 -8.65 16.45 14.45
CA ARG A 237 -8.02 17.68 14.97
C ARG A 237 -8.74 18.21 16.21
N ARG A 238 -10.07 18.11 16.30
CA ARG A 238 -10.83 18.54 17.49
C ARG A 238 -10.52 17.66 18.70
N ARG A 239 -10.49 16.33 18.54
CA ARG A 239 -10.16 15.38 19.63
C ARG A 239 -8.74 15.59 20.15
N GLY A 240 -7.75 15.64 19.26
CA GLY A 240 -6.35 15.85 19.64
C GLY A 240 -6.01 17.24 20.18
N ILE A 241 -6.93 18.21 20.15
CA ILE A 241 -6.82 19.48 20.89
C ILE A 241 -7.41 19.32 22.30
N ALA A 242 -8.58 18.67 22.44
CA ALA A 242 -9.19 18.43 23.75
C ALA A 242 -8.32 17.54 24.65
N GLU A 243 -7.74 16.46 24.10
CA GLU A 243 -6.80 15.57 24.81
C GLU A 243 -5.55 16.33 25.30
N ARG A 244 -5.07 17.31 24.53
CA ARG A 244 -3.92 18.15 24.91
C ARG A 244 -4.27 19.17 25.99
N ALA A 245 -5.51 19.65 26.05
CA ALA A 245 -5.97 20.56 27.10
C ALA A 245 -6.09 19.81 28.43
N ALA A 246 -6.77 18.66 28.44
CA ALA A 246 -6.90 17.82 29.63
C ALA A 246 -5.53 17.38 30.20
N ALA A 247 -4.57 17.02 29.33
CA ALA A 247 -3.20 16.65 29.74
C ALA A 247 -2.31 17.84 30.19
N LEU A 248 -2.80 19.08 30.11
CA LEU A 248 -2.20 20.25 30.75
C LEU A 248 -2.86 20.51 32.11
N GLU A 249 -4.19 20.46 32.17
CA GLU A 249 -4.95 20.56 33.43
C GLU A 249 -4.50 19.51 34.47
N GLU A 250 -4.27 18.26 34.05
CA GLU A 250 -3.74 17.17 34.91
C GLU A 250 -2.30 17.42 35.41
N LYS A 251 -1.53 18.32 34.77
CA LYS A 251 -0.16 18.68 35.19
C LYS A 251 -0.08 19.92 36.06
N GLU A 252 -1.17 20.70 36.10
CA GLU A 252 -1.29 21.92 36.90
C GLU A 252 -2.04 21.67 38.22
N ALA A 253 -2.58 20.46 38.41
CA ALA A 253 -3.25 19.95 39.61
C ALA A 253 -2.33 19.09 40.51
#